data_AF-A0A3B8XM37-F1
#
_entry.id   AF-A0A3B8XM37-F1
#
_cell.length_a   1.000
_cell.length_b   1.000
_cell.length_c   1.000
_cell.angle_alpha   90.00
_cell.angle_beta   90.00
_cell.angle_gamma   90.00
#
_symmetry.space_group_name_H-M   'P 1'
#
loop_
_entity.id
_entity.type
_entity.pdbx_description
1 polymer ?
#
loop_
_entity_poly.entity_id
_entity_poly.type
_entity_poly.pdbx_seq_one_letter_code
_entity_poly.pdbx_strand_id
1 'polypeptide(L)'
;IKEDDSSVPSSDGPFAYYTRFVEGAQHPLFCRRPRDAEEGEEIILDANREAEGEAYFKIGDVDHSPTHRLAAWSADRKGSEYFTVRLRDLETGRDLP
;
A
#
# COMPACT_ATOMS: atom_id res chain seq x y z
N ILE A 1 11.56 17.09 -15.91
CA ILE A 1 10.73 16.91 -14.69
C ILE A 1 9.85 15.72 -15.01
N LYS A 2 10.17 14.55 -14.45
CA LYS A 2 9.32 13.37 -14.64
C LYS A 2 8.03 13.65 -13.87
N GLU A 3 6.88 13.41 -14.50
CA GLU A 3 5.65 13.18 -13.74
C GLU A 3 5.86 11.87 -13.00
N ASP A 4 6.31 11.93 -11.74
CA ASP A 4 6.20 10.79 -10.86
C ASP A 4 4.71 10.61 -10.60
N ASP A 5 4.16 9.51 -11.08
CA ASP A 5 2.76 9.10 -10.90
C ASP A 5 2.55 8.66 -9.44
N SER A 6 2.77 9.62 -8.54
CA SER A 6 2.81 9.46 -7.09
C SER A 6 2.03 10.55 -6.40
N SER A 7 1.38 10.21 -5.28
CA SER A 7 0.69 11.17 -4.44
C SER A 7 1.68 12.08 -3.70
N VAL A 8 1.23 13.28 -3.32
CA VAL A 8 1.95 14.10 -2.35
C VAL A 8 2.17 13.31 -1.05
N PRO A 9 3.42 13.14 -0.58
CA PRO A 9 3.67 12.38 0.64
C PRO A 9 3.03 12.99 1.88
N SER A 10 2.36 12.15 2.67
CA SER A 10 1.78 12.50 3.97
C SER A 10 2.73 12.06 5.08
N SER A 11 3.21 13.00 5.89
CA SER A 11 4.11 12.69 7.00
C SER A 11 3.34 12.21 8.23
N ASP A 12 3.78 11.10 8.83
CA ASP A 12 3.33 10.66 10.14
C ASP A 12 4.49 9.98 10.91
N GLY A 13 4.74 10.47 12.12
CA GLY A 13 5.84 10.01 12.96
C GLY A 13 7.19 10.06 12.22
N PRO A 14 7.93 8.93 12.15
CA PRO A 14 9.23 8.85 11.50
C PRO A 14 9.17 8.61 9.99
N PHE A 15 7.98 8.51 9.39
CA PHE A 15 7.79 8.15 7.99
C PHE A 15 7.01 9.21 7.19
N ALA A 16 7.22 9.21 5.87
CA ALA A 16 6.32 9.82 4.91
C ALA A 16 5.68 8.72 4.06
N TYR A 17 4.36 8.71 3.99
CA TYR A 17 3.53 7.73 3.29
C TYR A 17 3.02 8.31 1.97
N TYR A 18 3.00 7.50 0.93
CA TYR A 18 2.52 7.90 -0.37
C TYR A 18 2.10 6.69 -1.19
N THR A 19 1.30 6.92 -2.21
CA THR A 19 1.01 5.93 -3.25
C THR A 19 1.77 6.28 -4.51
N ARG A 20 2.15 5.27 -5.29
CA ARG A 20 2.68 5.47 -6.63
C ARG A 20 2.26 4.36 -7.58
N PHE A 21 2.25 4.64 -8.87
CA PHE A 21 2.00 3.65 -9.91
C PHE A 21 3.30 3.24 -10.59
N VAL A 22 3.39 1.96 -10.94
CA VAL A 22 4.39 1.48 -11.89
C VAL A 22 3.82 1.71 -13.28
N GLU A 23 4.65 2.16 -14.23
CA GLU A 23 4.21 2.40 -15.60
C GLU A 23 3.52 1.16 -16.19
N GLY A 24 2.28 1.33 -16.65
CA GLY A 24 1.45 0.24 -17.20
C GLY A 24 0.78 -0.67 -16.17
N ALA A 25 0.97 -0.44 -14.87
CA ALA A 25 0.30 -1.19 -13.81
C ALA A 25 -1.17 -0.76 -13.63
N GLN A 26 -2.00 -1.68 -13.16
CA GLN A 26 -3.44 -1.44 -12.96
C GLN A 26 -3.77 -0.96 -11.54
N HIS A 27 -2.89 -1.26 -10.58
CA HIS A 27 -3.10 -0.96 -9.17
C HIS A 27 -1.90 -0.21 -8.57
N PRO A 28 -2.13 0.59 -7.51
CA PRO A 28 -1.07 1.35 -6.87
C PRO A 28 -0.14 0.48 -6.04
N LEU A 29 1.06 0.99 -5.80
CA LEU A 29 1.90 0.61 -4.68
C LEU A 29 1.64 1.58 -3.52
N PHE A 30 1.50 1.04 -2.32
CA PHE A 30 1.48 1.82 -1.08
C PHE A 30 2.86 1.77 -0.47
N CYS A 31 3.47 2.93 -0.30
CA CYS A 31 4.85 3.08 0.08
C CYS A 31 4.98 3.95 1.33
N ARG A 32 6.11 3.77 2.02
CA ARG A 32 6.65 4.77 2.94
C ARG A 32 8.14 4.94 2.72
N ARG A 33 8.69 6.00 3.27
CA ARG A 33 10.13 6.22 3.40
C ARG A 33 10.42 6.99 4.69
N PRO A 34 11.67 7.04 5.19
CA PRO A 34 12.02 7.92 6.29
C PRO A 34 11.57 9.36 5.98
N ARG A 35 10.94 10.01 6.95
CA ARG A 35 10.25 11.30 6.74
C ARG A 35 11.11 12.36 6.06
N ASP A 36 12.38 12.42 6.43
CA ASP A 36 13.32 13.46 6.01
C ASP A 36 14.33 12.95 4.96
N ALA A 37 14.04 11.82 4.30
CA ALA A 37 14.88 11.25 3.25
C ALA A 37 14.09 10.95 1.97
N GLU A 38 14.71 11.20 0.82
CA GLU A 38 14.16 10.82 -0.48
C GLU A 38 14.41 9.34 -0.80
N GLU A 39 15.44 8.75 -0.17
CA GLU A 39 15.82 7.35 -0.31
C GLU A 39 15.27 6.49 0.85
N GLY A 40 15.35 5.16 0.69
CA GLY A 40 14.87 4.22 1.71
C GLY A 40 13.38 3.91 1.61
N GLU A 41 12.83 3.89 0.39
CA GLU A 41 11.46 3.46 0.16
C GLU A 41 11.24 2.01 0.62
N GLU A 42 10.13 1.79 1.33
CA GLU A 42 9.59 0.50 1.72
C GLU A 42 8.18 0.36 1.11
N ILE A 43 7.93 -0.75 0.42
CA ILE A 43 6.59 -1.08 -0.08
C ILE A 43 5.79 -1.74 1.05
N ILE A 44 4.72 -1.08 1.48
CA ILE A 44 3.77 -1.55 2.50
C ILE A 44 2.82 -2.58 1.89
N LEU A 45 2.30 -2.28 0.70
CA LEU A 45 1.39 -3.13 -0.05
C LEU A 45 1.59 -2.94 -1.56
N ASP A 46 1.84 -4.03 -2.27
CA ASP A 46 1.78 -4.08 -3.73
C ASP A 46 0.41 -4.60 -4.15
N ALA A 47 -0.49 -3.70 -4.52
CA ALA A 47 -1.85 -4.09 -4.90
C ALA A 47 -1.90 -4.80 -6.27
N ASN A 48 -0.86 -4.72 -7.11
CA ASN A 48 -0.79 -5.52 -8.34
C ASN A 48 -0.53 -6.97 -8.00
N ARG A 49 0.43 -7.23 -7.10
CA ARG A 49 0.73 -8.57 -6.61
C ARG A 49 -0.49 -9.21 -5.94
N GLU A 50 -1.23 -8.44 -5.14
CA GLU A 50 -2.46 -8.94 -4.51
C GLU A 50 -3.60 -9.23 -5.49
N ALA A 51 -3.58 -8.61 -6.68
CA ALA A 51 -4.55 -8.82 -7.74
C ALA A 51 -4.19 -9.99 -8.68
N GLU A 52 -2.98 -10.55 -8.59
CA GLU A 52 -2.52 -11.59 -9.50
C GLU A 52 -3.44 -12.82 -9.48
N GLY A 53 -3.96 -13.18 -10.66
CA GLY A 53 -4.84 -14.34 -10.85
C GLY A 53 -6.29 -14.12 -10.42
N GLU A 54 -6.63 -12.94 -9.88
CA GLU A 54 -8.01 -12.58 -9.56
C GLU A 54 -8.73 -12.07 -10.82
N ALA A 55 -9.95 -12.56 -11.08
CA ALA A 55 -10.77 -12.06 -12.21
C ALA A 55 -11.29 -10.63 -11.97
N TYR A 56 -11.31 -10.21 -10.71
CA TYR A 56 -11.63 -8.85 -10.27
C TYR A 56 -10.82 -8.55 -9.01
N PHE A 57 -10.23 -7.36 -8.95
CA PHE A 57 -9.60 -6.87 -7.73
C PHE A 57 -9.83 -5.37 -7.59
N LYS A 58 -10.26 -4.95 -6.41
CA LYS A 58 -10.37 -3.55 -6.03
C LYS A 58 -9.79 -3.38 -4.64
N ILE A 59 -8.69 -2.62 -4.56
CA ILE A 59 -8.20 -2.12 -3.28
C ILE A 59 -9.22 -1.13 -2.71
N GLY A 60 -9.53 -1.28 -1.42
CA GLY A 60 -10.32 -0.33 -0.65
C GLY A 60 -9.41 0.73 -0.08
N ASP A 61 -8.98 0.51 1.16
CA ASP A 61 -8.10 1.40 1.92
C ASP A 61 -6.88 0.67 2.48
N VAL A 62 -5.82 1.43 2.78
CA VAL A 62 -4.58 0.99 3.43
C VAL A 62 -4.18 2.03 4.46
N ASP A 63 -4.09 1.61 5.73
CA ASP A 63 -3.74 2.48 6.85
C ASP A 63 -2.74 1.80 7.78
N HIS A 64 -1.86 2.57 8.41
CA HIS A 64 -0.84 2.05 9.32
C HIS A 64 -1.25 2.18 10.79
N SER A 65 -0.81 1.23 11.59
CA SER A 65 -0.93 1.31 13.05
C SER A 65 -0.12 2.49 13.62
N PRO A 66 -0.45 3.02 14.81
CA PRO A 66 0.31 4.10 15.44
C PRO A 66 1.79 3.79 15.74
N THR A 67 2.15 2.51 15.80
CA THR A 67 3.54 2.06 15.96
C THR A 67 4.28 1.91 14.62
N HIS A 68 3.58 2.13 13.50
CA HIS A 68 4.04 1.93 12.14
C HIS A 68 4.56 0.50 11.86
N ARG A 69 4.17 -0.48 12.68
CA ARG A 69 4.61 -1.87 12.51
C ARG A 69 3.60 -2.70 11.72
N LEU A 70 2.32 -2.43 11.91
CA LEU A 70 1.23 -3.09 11.19
C LEU A 70 0.60 -2.14 10.18
N ALA A 71 0.06 -2.70 9.10
CA ALA A 71 -0.90 -2.02 8.23
C ALA A 71 -2.21 -2.81 8.16
N ALA A 72 -3.34 -2.12 8.23
CA ALA A 72 -4.62 -2.67 7.82
C ALA A 72 -4.81 -2.36 6.34
N TRP A 73 -5.22 -3.36 5.56
CA TRP A 73 -5.58 -3.16 4.16
C TRP A 73 -6.83 -3.94 3.82
N SER A 74 -7.58 -3.45 2.84
CA SER A 74 -8.87 -4.03 2.49
C SER A 74 -9.03 -4.19 0.98
N ALA A 75 -9.69 -5.26 0.55
CA ALA A 75 -9.96 -5.48 -0.87
C ALA A 75 -11.28 -6.20 -1.13
N ASP A 76 -11.93 -5.85 -2.24
CA ASP A 76 -13.02 -6.59 -2.86
C ASP A 76 -12.46 -7.39 -4.05
N ARG A 77 -12.63 -8.72 -3.99
CA ARG A 77 -12.12 -9.66 -4.99
C ARG A 77 -13.22 -10.25 -5.87
N LYS A 78 -14.46 -9.80 -5.70
CA LYS A 78 -15.65 -10.35 -6.39
C LYS A 78 -16.52 -9.28 -7.06
N GLY A 79 -16.17 -7.99 -6.93
CA GLY A 79 -16.99 -6.89 -7.44
C GLY A 79 -18.31 -6.75 -6.69
N SER A 80 -18.31 -7.16 -5.42
CA SER A 80 -19.50 -7.22 -4.57
C SER A 80 -19.67 -6.02 -3.65
N GLU A 81 -18.67 -5.12 -3.63
CA GLU A 81 -18.52 -4.01 -2.68
C GLU A 81 -18.36 -4.44 -1.21
N TYR A 82 -18.24 -5.75 -0.94
CA TYR A 82 -17.81 -6.27 0.34
C TYR A 82 -16.28 -6.39 0.36
N PHE A 83 -15.66 -5.66 1.29
CA PHE A 83 -14.22 -5.65 1.46
C PHE A 83 -13.81 -6.57 2.61
N THR A 84 -12.82 -7.42 2.36
CA THR A 84 -12.14 -8.17 3.42
C THR A 84 -10.96 -7.36 3.91
N VAL A 85 -10.91 -7.09 5.21
CA VAL A 85 -9.78 -6.43 5.87
C VAL A 85 -8.76 -7.48 6.32
N ARG A 86 -7.48 -7.20 6.10
CA ARG A 86 -6.35 -7.98 6.58
C ARG A 86 -5.39 -7.08 7.34
N LEU A 87 -4.71 -7.64 8.34
CA LEU A 87 -3.61 -6.97 9.02
C LEU A 87 -2.30 -7.56 8.51
N ARG A 88 -1.38 -6.70 8.10
CA ARG A 88 -0.05 -7.05 7.62
C ARG A 88 1.00 -6.59 8.61
N ASP A 89 1.92 -7.47 8.98
CA ASP A 89 3.15 -7.10 9.66
C ASP A 89 4.15 -6.57 8.62
N LEU A 90 4.55 -5.31 8.75
CA LEU A 90 5.39 -4.61 7.78
C LEU A 90 6.87 -4.97 7.88
N GLU A 91 7.31 -5.57 8.98
CA GLU A 91 8.67 -6.08 9.13
C GLU A 91 8.85 -7.36 8.31
N THR A 92 7.81 -8.21 8.27
CA THR A 92 7.85 -9.50 7.59
C THR A 92 7.17 -9.50 6.21
N GLY A 93 6.34 -8.49 5.93
CA GLY A 93 5.50 -8.42 4.73
C GLY A 93 4.38 -9.46 4.70
N ARG A 94 4.04 -10.09 5.83
CA ARG A 94 3.04 -11.18 5.92
C ARG A 94 1.76 -10.72 6.58
N ASP A 95 0.65 -11.21 6.08
CA ASP A 95 -0.63 -11.04 6.74
C ASP A 95 -0.70 -11.92 8.00
N LEU A 96 -1.26 -11.37 9.08
CA LEU A 96 -1.52 -12.06 10.33
C LEU A 96 -2.69 -13.07 10.15
N PRO A 97 -2.71 -14.16 10.94
CA PRO A 97 -3.75 -15.18 10.89
C PRO A 97 -5.13 -14.69 11.38
#